data_AF-A0AAD6EI04-F1
#
_entry.id   AF-A0AAD6EI04-F1
#
_cell.length_a   1.000
_cell.length_b   1.000
_cell.length_c   1.000
_cell.angle_alpha   90.00
_cell.angle_beta   90.00
_cell.angle_gamma   90.00
#
_symmetry.space_group_name_H-M   'P 1'
#
loop_
_entity.id
_entity.type
_entity.pdbx_description
1 polymer ?
#
loop_
_entity_poly.entity_id
_entity_poly.type
_entity_poly.pdbx_seq_one_letter_code
_entity_poly.pdbx_strand_id
1 'polypeptide(L)'
;MKFQDRFYSEGQGYFGPRENPLTEAHCNVWDWDRLCMVKVKGTAKLFPPDEDVEVPILAQFADYLSPEVRAVTVDDDGLLAGVSTDPEEDDTPFVAYIPFSVAESLADCRTIQYSKLHELDRLGPGVDLSSYEDESGIPQKVAFKFNPLDKPQRLKMAWDELNLLKDLPPHPNIVPFDRVVLEDVESRVIGFTTKYIPGGTLDNTNVPFRFEWLQQLTELVDFLNLELGIMHQDIAPRNLLIDRDTNKILLFDFDWAACGRNRLLDGRDDVTGVVFTLYELITKDTRFTSIPHWNLNIDMVQSISVWTRNRELDSDVSKFRNFLNDWLATRKSDGGLERYLNARNQLTWPDLPTASDYNIPFELGKNSDGEPIWTTGPRFRRTAMEKGQYCFHWERPPQSNLLNKAKSGMH
;
A
#
# COMPACT_ATOMS: atom_id res chain seq x y z
N MET A 1 8.61 -5.14 -8.11
CA MET A 1 7.12 -5.24 -8.07
C MET A 1 6.66 -6.45 -8.88
N LYS A 2 5.63 -7.21 -8.44
CA LYS A 2 5.06 -8.32 -9.24
C LYS A 2 4.19 -7.75 -10.36
N PHE A 3 4.11 -8.43 -11.50
CA PHE A 3 3.32 -7.99 -12.65
C PHE A 3 1.84 -7.76 -12.32
N GLN A 4 1.26 -8.64 -11.50
CA GLN A 4 -0.15 -8.57 -11.08
C GLN A 4 -0.46 -7.33 -10.24
N ASP A 5 0.54 -6.79 -9.55
CA ASP A 5 0.38 -5.63 -8.67
C ASP A 5 0.62 -4.30 -9.40
N ARG A 6 1.11 -4.35 -10.65
CA ARG A 6 1.51 -3.16 -11.40
C ARG A 6 0.34 -2.27 -11.77
N PHE A 7 -0.80 -2.86 -12.12
CA PHE A 7 -1.93 -2.10 -12.66
C PHE A 7 -3.10 -2.10 -11.71
N TYR A 8 -3.81 -0.98 -11.66
CA TYR A 8 -5.07 -0.84 -10.95
C TYR A 8 -6.10 -0.19 -11.87
N SER A 9 -7.22 -0.85 -12.12
CA SER A 9 -8.30 -0.33 -12.95
C SER A 9 -9.37 0.36 -12.11
N GLU A 10 -9.91 1.47 -12.61
CA GLU A 10 -11.11 2.10 -12.05
C GLU A 10 -12.43 1.50 -12.59
N GLY A 11 -12.33 0.50 -13.46
CA GLY A 11 -13.46 -0.10 -14.15
C GLY A 11 -13.78 0.57 -15.48
N GLN A 12 -14.80 0.03 -16.16
CA GLN A 12 -15.16 0.38 -17.53
C GLN A 12 -16.33 1.38 -17.59
N GLY A 13 -16.23 2.36 -18.48
CA GLY A 13 -17.26 3.34 -18.80
C GLY A 13 -17.71 3.22 -20.26
N TYR A 14 -19.02 3.35 -20.51
CA TYR A 14 -19.63 3.15 -21.82
C TYR A 14 -20.39 4.40 -22.30
N PHE A 15 -20.20 4.79 -23.56
CA PHE A 15 -20.94 5.87 -24.20
C PHE A 15 -22.12 5.33 -25.02
N GLY A 16 -23.09 4.72 -24.33
CA GLY A 16 -24.26 4.10 -24.93
C GLY A 16 -24.66 2.80 -24.24
N PRO A 17 -25.57 2.01 -24.82
CA PRO A 17 -25.94 0.69 -24.29
C PRO A 17 -24.72 -0.24 -24.26
N ARG A 18 -24.34 -0.70 -23.08
CA ARG A 18 -23.15 -1.55 -22.87
C ARG A 18 -23.29 -2.94 -23.52
N GLU A 19 -24.51 -3.36 -23.82
CA GLU A 19 -24.82 -4.61 -24.51
C GLU A 19 -24.57 -4.53 -26.03
N ASN A 20 -24.45 -3.32 -26.58
CA ASN A 20 -24.13 -3.13 -27.99
C ASN A 20 -22.61 -3.19 -28.21
N PRO A 21 -22.07 -4.18 -28.95
CA PRO A 21 -20.64 -4.38 -29.12
C PRO A 21 -19.91 -3.22 -29.81
N LEU A 22 -20.65 -2.36 -30.54
CA LEU A 22 -20.09 -1.19 -31.21
C LEU A 22 -20.08 0.07 -30.34
N THR A 23 -20.62 0.00 -29.12
CA THR A 23 -20.62 1.12 -28.19
C THR A 23 -19.18 1.46 -27.82
N GLU A 24 -18.81 2.74 -27.95
CA GLU A 24 -17.51 3.22 -27.48
C GLU A 24 -17.39 3.02 -25.97
N ALA A 25 -16.26 2.47 -25.56
CA ALA A 25 -15.95 2.17 -24.18
C ALA A 25 -14.54 2.68 -23.84
N HIS A 26 -14.36 3.05 -22.58
CA HIS A 26 -13.05 3.39 -22.05
C HIS A 26 -12.90 2.91 -20.62
N CYS A 27 -11.66 2.80 -20.17
CA CYS A 27 -11.33 2.55 -18.77
C CYS A 27 -10.07 3.35 -18.41
N ASN A 28 -9.98 3.74 -17.14
CA ASN A 28 -8.81 4.40 -16.60
C ASN A 28 -7.99 3.36 -15.81
N VAL A 29 -6.76 3.15 -16.24
CA VAL A 29 -5.84 2.19 -15.62
C VAL A 29 -4.63 2.93 -15.08
N TRP A 30 -4.42 2.82 -13.77
CA TRP A 30 -3.25 3.32 -13.08
C TRP A 30 -2.09 2.34 -13.26
N ASP A 31 -0.94 2.84 -13.71
CA ASP A 31 0.31 2.09 -13.77
C ASP A 31 1.20 2.48 -12.58
N TRP A 32 1.33 1.60 -11.58
CA TRP A 32 2.19 1.79 -10.41
C TRP A 32 3.69 1.84 -10.74
N ASP A 33 4.09 1.30 -11.89
CA ASP A 33 5.47 1.39 -12.35
C ASP A 33 5.76 2.82 -12.79
N ARG A 34 4.91 3.38 -13.64
CA ARG A 34 5.10 4.72 -14.21
C ARG A 34 4.48 5.86 -13.41
N LEU A 35 3.70 5.52 -12.39
CA LEU A 35 2.91 6.43 -11.55
C LEU A 35 2.06 7.41 -12.36
N CYS A 36 1.36 6.88 -13.35
CA CYS A 36 0.47 7.66 -14.21
C CYS A 36 -0.83 6.90 -14.49
N MET A 37 -1.91 7.66 -14.72
CA MET A 37 -3.15 7.14 -15.27
C MET A 37 -3.05 7.07 -16.80
N VAL A 38 -3.49 5.96 -17.38
CA VAL A 38 -3.65 5.81 -18.84
C VAL A 38 -5.09 5.46 -19.15
N LYS A 39 -5.73 6.27 -19.99
CA LYS A 39 -7.06 6.01 -20.53
C LYS A 39 -6.98 5.03 -21.69
N VAL A 40 -7.57 3.86 -21.56
CA VAL A 40 -7.63 2.85 -22.63
C VAL A 40 -9.00 2.94 -23.29
N LYS A 41 -9.03 3.16 -24.61
CA LYS A 41 -10.26 3.36 -25.40
C LYS A 41 -10.45 2.23 -26.41
N GLY A 42 -11.69 1.82 -26.61
CA GLY A 42 -12.07 0.81 -27.60
C GLY A 42 -13.59 0.68 -27.66
N THR A 43 -14.08 -0.55 -27.83
CA THR A 43 -15.50 -0.84 -27.96
C THR A 43 -15.97 -1.78 -26.85
N ALA A 44 -17.29 -1.84 -26.61
CA ALA A 44 -17.87 -2.78 -25.65
C ALA A 44 -17.68 -4.24 -26.06
N LYS A 45 -17.33 -4.52 -27.33
CA LYS A 45 -16.91 -5.86 -27.75
C LYS A 45 -15.59 -6.27 -27.12
N LEU A 46 -14.64 -5.33 -27.03
CA LEU A 46 -13.35 -5.56 -26.39
C LEU A 46 -13.43 -5.46 -24.87
N PHE A 47 -14.29 -4.56 -24.36
CA PHE A 47 -14.55 -4.35 -22.93
C PHE A 47 -15.95 -4.87 -22.57
N PRO A 48 -16.19 -6.19 -22.59
CA PRO A 48 -17.50 -6.73 -22.28
C PRO A 48 -17.86 -6.42 -20.83
N PRO A 49 -19.14 -6.14 -20.55
CA PRO A 49 -19.59 -5.92 -19.18
C PRO A 49 -19.23 -7.11 -18.29
N ASP A 50 -18.74 -6.83 -17.09
CA ASP A 50 -18.42 -7.81 -16.04
C ASP A 50 -17.13 -8.63 -16.26
N GLU A 51 -16.30 -8.30 -17.26
CA GLU A 51 -14.94 -8.86 -17.40
C GLU A 51 -13.85 -7.80 -17.27
N ASP A 52 -12.84 -8.05 -16.43
CA ASP A 52 -11.68 -7.17 -16.24
C ASP A 52 -10.57 -7.53 -17.25
N VAL A 53 -10.61 -6.92 -18.44
CA VAL A 53 -9.70 -7.22 -19.56
C VAL A 53 -8.73 -6.09 -19.89
N GLU A 54 -8.97 -4.89 -19.37
CA GLU A 54 -8.17 -3.69 -19.63
C GLU A 54 -6.74 -3.77 -19.13
N VAL A 55 -6.52 -4.43 -17.99
CA VAL A 55 -5.18 -4.60 -17.42
C VAL A 55 -4.31 -5.48 -18.33
N PRO A 56 -4.75 -6.70 -18.72
CA PRO A 56 -4.06 -7.48 -19.74
C PRO A 56 -3.80 -6.73 -21.05
N ILE A 57 -4.74 -5.90 -21.50
CA ILE A 57 -4.60 -5.13 -22.75
C ILE A 57 -3.49 -4.08 -22.62
N LEU A 58 -3.58 -3.17 -21.64
CA LEU A 58 -2.59 -2.12 -21.45
C LEU A 58 -1.19 -2.70 -21.22
N ALA A 59 -1.10 -3.79 -20.48
CA ALA A 59 0.17 -4.43 -20.14
C ALA A 59 0.97 -4.89 -21.37
N GLN A 60 0.34 -5.14 -22.52
CA GLN A 60 1.03 -5.56 -23.75
C GLN A 60 1.98 -4.49 -24.28
N PHE A 61 1.69 -3.21 -24.03
CA PHE A 61 2.44 -2.10 -24.61
C PHE A 61 2.83 -0.99 -23.64
N ALA A 62 2.42 -1.07 -22.36
CA ALA A 62 2.69 -0.05 -21.33
C ALA A 62 4.16 0.42 -21.23
N ASP A 63 5.11 -0.49 -21.51
CA ASP A 63 6.55 -0.25 -21.43
C ASP A 63 7.12 0.53 -22.61
N TYR A 64 6.40 0.55 -23.73
CA TYR A 64 6.80 1.24 -24.96
C TYR A 64 6.14 2.62 -25.10
N LEU A 65 5.19 2.93 -24.22
CA LEU A 65 4.51 4.22 -24.22
C LEU A 65 5.42 5.31 -23.64
N SER A 66 5.44 6.47 -24.30
CA SER A 66 6.09 7.67 -23.77
C SER A 66 5.44 8.09 -22.44
N PRO A 67 6.19 8.66 -21.47
CA PRO A 67 5.64 9.29 -20.25
C PRO A 67 4.54 10.33 -20.51
N GLU A 68 4.52 10.93 -21.70
CA GLU A 68 3.54 11.96 -22.09
C GLU A 68 2.19 11.37 -22.57
N VAL A 69 2.12 10.06 -22.82
CA VAL A 69 0.89 9.41 -23.28
C VAL A 69 -0.16 9.46 -22.17
N ARG A 70 -1.34 9.99 -22.50
CA ARG A 70 -2.52 10.08 -21.62
C ARG A 70 -3.61 9.09 -21.99
N ALA A 71 -3.74 8.79 -23.27
CA ALA A 71 -4.67 7.77 -23.74
C ALA A 71 -4.09 6.88 -24.84
N VAL A 72 -4.64 5.68 -24.94
CA VAL A 72 -4.40 4.73 -26.00
C VAL A 72 -5.73 4.28 -26.59
N THR A 73 -5.74 4.05 -27.89
CA THR A 73 -6.88 3.44 -28.60
C THR A 73 -6.48 2.05 -29.03
N VAL A 74 -7.33 1.08 -28.74
CA VAL A 74 -7.15 -0.33 -29.10
C VAL A 74 -8.27 -0.80 -30.02
N ASP A 75 -7.93 -1.68 -30.96
CA ASP A 75 -8.91 -2.32 -31.84
C ASP A 75 -9.59 -3.53 -31.18
N ASP A 76 -10.54 -4.14 -31.87
CA ASP A 76 -11.30 -5.31 -31.37
C ASP A 76 -10.42 -6.55 -31.13
N ASP A 77 -9.18 -6.59 -31.64
CA ASP A 77 -8.21 -7.65 -31.40
C ASP A 77 -7.29 -7.33 -30.21
N GLY A 78 -7.51 -6.18 -29.55
CA GLY A 78 -6.72 -5.70 -28.41
C GLY A 78 -5.36 -5.12 -28.80
N LEU A 79 -5.16 -4.81 -30.08
CA LEU A 79 -3.91 -4.24 -30.59
C LEU A 79 -3.96 -2.72 -30.54
N LEU A 80 -2.80 -2.10 -30.32
CA LEU A 80 -2.65 -0.65 -30.25
C LEU A 80 -2.91 -0.02 -31.63
N ALA A 81 -4.01 0.74 -31.74
CA ALA A 81 -4.41 1.45 -32.95
C ALA A 81 -4.01 2.93 -32.92
N GLY A 82 -3.82 3.52 -31.73
CA GLY A 82 -3.42 4.93 -31.59
C GLY A 82 -2.96 5.29 -30.18
N VAL A 83 -2.26 6.42 -30.09
CA VAL A 83 -1.84 7.04 -28.81
C VAL A 83 -2.20 8.52 -28.83
N SER A 84 -2.44 9.08 -27.65
CA SER A 84 -2.74 10.49 -27.46
C SER A 84 -1.93 11.06 -26.30
N THR A 85 -1.43 12.26 -26.52
CA THR A 85 -0.75 13.10 -25.52
C THR A 85 -1.60 14.32 -25.14
N ASP A 86 -2.88 14.33 -25.51
CA ASP A 86 -3.79 15.44 -25.24
C ASP A 86 -4.01 15.56 -23.71
N PRO A 87 -3.68 16.73 -23.10
CA PRO A 87 -3.95 16.97 -21.69
C PRO A 87 -5.43 16.83 -21.31
N GLU A 88 -6.36 17.01 -22.25
CA GLU A 88 -7.80 16.82 -21.99
C GLU A 88 -8.19 15.37 -21.72
N GLU A 89 -7.27 14.44 -21.98
CA GLU A 89 -7.47 13.01 -21.74
C GLU A 89 -6.78 12.53 -20.46
N ASP A 90 -6.14 13.45 -19.74
CA ASP A 90 -5.56 13.18 -18.43
C ASP A 90 -6.65 13.17 -17.34
N ASP A 91 -7.17 11.98 -17.08
CA ASP A 91 -8.12 11.73 -15.99
C ASP A 91 -7.41 11.43 -14.66
N THR A 92 -6.12 11.76 -14.52
CA THR A 92 -5.41 11.60 -13.23
C THR A 92 -6.08 12.46 -12.16
N PRO A 93 -6.51 11.87 -11.02
CA PRO A 93 -7.06 12.64 -9.91
C PRO A 93 -6.03 13.60 -9.31
N PHE A 94 -6.46 14.79 -8.92
CA PHE A 94 -5.62 15.74 -8.20
C PHE A 94 -5.51 15.34 -6.72
N VAL A 95 -4.30 15.03 -6.26
CA VAL A 95 -4.04 14.78 -4.83
C VAL A 95 -3.61 16.09 -4.16
N ALA A 96 -4.45 16.61 -3.28
CA ALA A 96 -4.12 17.79 -2.49
C ALA A 96 -3.26 17.41 -1.26
N TYR A 97 -1.97 17.19 -1.46
CA TYR A 97 -1.05 16.90 -0.36
C TYR A 97 -1.01 18.03 0.66
N ILE A 98 -0.97 17.65 1.94
CA ILE A 98 -1.01 18.58 3.07
C ILE A 98 0.31 19.33 3.18
N PRO A 99 0.32 20.68 3.20
CA PRO A 99 1.53 21.44 3.50
C PRO A 99 2.09 21.06 4.88
N PHE A 100 3.41 20.86 4.98
CA PHE A 100 4.03 20.48 6.25
C PHE A 100 3.78 21.52 7.35
N SER A 101 3.66 22.80 7.00
CA SER A 101 3.39 23.90 7.92
C SER A 101 2.04 23.82 8.65
N VAL A 102 1.07 23.07 8.12
CA VAL A 102 -0.24 22.86 8.77
C VAL A 102 -0.38 21.46 9.37
N ALA A 103 0.61 20.59 9.17
CA ALA A 103 0.68 19.25 9.74
C ALA A 103 1.34 19.30 11.13
N GLU A 104 0.67 19.92 12.11
CA GLU A 104 1.23 20.15 13.45
C GLU A 104 1.77 18.87 14.12
N SER A 105 1.12 17.73 13.89
CA SER A 105 1.55 16.44 14.45
C SER A 105 2.92 15.98 13.95
N LEU A 106 3.40 16.51 12.82
CA LEU A 106 4.66 16.14 12.18
C LEU A 106 5.79 17.15 12.44
N ALA A 107 5.54 18.22 13.22
CA ALA A 107 6.47 19.34 13.38
C ALA A 107 7.85 18.93 13.93
N ASP A 108 7.91 17.92 14.79
CA ASP A 108 9.14 17.40 15.40
C ASP A 108 9.80 16.29 14.58
N CYS A 109 9.21 15.88 13.46
CA CYS A 109 9.78 14.83 12.62
C CYS A 109 10.98 15.35 11.83
N ARG A 110 11.97 14.46 11.65
CA ARG A 110 13.00 14.68 10.64
C ARG A 110 12.37 14.65 9.26
N THR A 111 12.81 15.57 8.40
CA THR A 111 12.31 15.69 7.03
C THR A 111 13.41 15.42 6.02
N ILE A 112 13.00 15.08 4.79
CA ILE A 112 13.87 15.01 3.62
C ILE A 112 13.08 15.50 2.40
N GLN A 113 13.77 16.21 1.51
CA GLN A 113 13.21 16.63 0.24
C GLN A 113 13.20 15.47 -0.75
N TYR A 114 12.13 15.33 -1.53
CA TYR A 114 11.95 14.24 -2.49
C TYR A 114 13.10 14.17 -3.50
N SER A 115 13.58 15.31 -4.00
CA SER A 115 14.74 15.36 -4.92
C SER A 115 16.04 14.75 -4.36
N LYS A 116 16.15 14.57 -3.03
CA LYS A 116 17.30 13.93 -2.38
C LYS A 116 17.18 12.41 -2.31
N LEU A 117 16.01 11.85 -2.60
CA LEU A 117 15.80 10.42 -2.67
C LEU A 117 16.18 9.92 -4.06
N HIS A 118 17.10 8.97 -4.12
CA HIS A 118 17.44 8.24 -5.33
C HIS A 118 16.74 6.88 -5.33
N GLU A 119 15.78 6.69 -6.24
CA GLU A 119 15.10 5.41 -6.47
C GLU A 119 16.11 4.34 -6.90
N LEU A 120 16.13 3.22 -6.17
CA LEU A 120 16.98 2.05 -6.45
C LEU A 120 16.17 0.87 -6.99
N ASP A 121 14.94 0.68 -6.49
CA ASP A 121 14.04 -0.39 -6.91
C ASP A 121 12.58 -0.04 -6.55
N ARG A 122 11.60 -0.74 -7.13
CA ARG A 122 10.17 -0.57 -6.87
C ARG A 122 9.66 -1.82 -6.15
N LEU A 123 9.49 -1.71 -4.83
CA LEU A 123 9.16 -2.87 -3.98
C LEU A 123 7.71 -3.31 -4.20
N GLY A 124 6.79 -2.36 -4.40
CA GLY A 124 5.39 -2.62 -4.69
C GLY A 124 4.59 -1.33 -4.89
N PRO A 125 3.25 -1.43 -5.01
CA PRO A 125 2.36 -0.27 -5.12
C PRO A 125 2.59 0.76 -4.01
N GLY A 126 3.06 1.96 -4.38
CA GLY A 126 3.31 3.05 -3.45
C GLY A 126 4.50 2.84 -2.51
N VAL A 127 5.40 1.90 -2.83
CA VAL A 127 6.60 1.64 -2.03
C VAL A 127 7.82 1.46 -2.93
N ASP A 128 8.77 2.39 -2.82
CA ASP A 128 10.05 2.31 -3.50
C ASP A 128 11.18 1.99 -2.50
N LEU A 129 12.21 1.30 -2.98
CA LEU A 129 13.50 1.27 -2.33
C LEU A 129 14.27 2.49 -2.79
N SER A 130 14.63 3.36 -1.86
CA SER A 130 15.37 4.59 -2.15
C SER A 130 16.66 4.68 -1.33
N SER A 131 17.55 5.57 -1.75
CA SER A 131 18.71 5.96 -0.96
C SER A 131 18.86 7.47 -0.87
N TYR A 132 19.51 7.94 0.19
CA TYR A 132 19.90 9.34 0.36
C TYR A 132 21.20 9.43 1.16
N GLU A 133 21.89 10.57 1.08
CA GLU A 133 23.02 10.86 1.95
C GLU A 133 22.53 11.56 3.22
N ASP A 134 22.84 10.99 4.38
CA ASP A 134 22.51 11.63 5.66
C ASP A 134 23.37 12.88 5.92
N GLU A 135 23.17 13.50 7.08
CA GLU A 135 23.85 14.73 7.47
C GLU A 135 25.38 14.56 7.57
N SER A 136 25.88 13.33 7.65
CA SER A 136 27.31 12.99 7.65
C SER A 136 27.82 12.56 6.27
N GLY A 137 26.98 12.61 5.23
CA GLY A 137 27.29 12.13 3.88
C GLY A 137 27.30 10.61 3.75
N ILE A 138 26.73 9.88 4.72
CA ILE A 138 26.67 8.41 4.67
C ILE A 138 25.41 8.00 3.90
N PRO A 139 25.52 7.15 2.87
CA PRO A 139 24.37 6.63 2.16
C PRO A 139 23.50 5.75 3.06
N GLN A 140 22.23 6.12 3.19
CA GLN A 140 21.19 5.35 3.86
C GLN A 140 20.28 4.70 2.82
N LYS A 141 19.82 3.48 3.08
CA LYS A 141 18.79 2.80 2.29
C LYS A 141 17.48 2.77 3.05
N VAL A 142 16.40 3.15 2.39
CA VAL A 142 15.07 3.30 2.99
C VAL A 142 13.98 2.73 2.09
N ALA A 143 12.91 2.27 2.71
CA ALA A 143 11.65 2.05 2.01
C ALA A 143 10.87 3.36 2.05
N PHE A 144 10.66 3.98 0.89
CA PHE A 144 9.84 5.18 0.73
C PHE A 144 8.40 4.77 0.43
N LYS A 145 7.49 5.05 1.37
CA LYS A 145 6.06 4.80 1.25
C LYS A 145 5.34 6.09 0.88
N PHE A 146 4.50 6.05 -0.14
CA PHE A 146 3.74 7.19 -0.66
C PHE A 146 2.40 6.77 -1.25
N ASN A 147 1.48 7.72 -1.41
CA ASN A 147 0.17 7.46 -2.02
C ASN A 147 -0.13 8.50 -3.12
N PRO A 148 0.00 8.13 -4.40
CA PRO A 148 -0.21 9.01 -5.55
C PRO A 148 -1.68 9.08 -6.03
N LEU A 149 -2.58 8.32 -5.40
CA LEU A 149 -4.00 8.24 -5.79
C LEU A 149 -4.90 9.02 -4.82
N ASP A 150 -5.77 9.88 -5.35
CA ASP A 150 -6.79 10.59 -4.58
C ASP A 150 -7.96 9.66 -4.20
N LYS A 151 -7.68 8.68 -3.35
CA LYS A 151 -8.68 7.80 -2.74
C LYS A 151 -8.72 8.11 -1.24
N PRO A 152 -9.82 8.66 -0.70
CA PRO A 152 -9.89 9.12 0.70
C PRO A 152 -9.44 8.07 1.72
N GLN A 153 -9.82 6.80 1.51
CA GLN A 153 -9.39 5.71 2.39
C GLN A 153 -7.88 5.49 2.37
N ARG A 154 -7.24 5.49 1.18
CA ARG A 154 -5.77 5.30 1.06
C ARG A 154 -5.00 6.48 1.66
N LEU A 155 -5.49 7.70 1.45
CA LEU A 155 -4.90 8.90 2.06
C LEU A 155 -4.98 8.85 3.59
N LYS A 156 -6.13 8.43 4.14
CA LYS A 156 -6.29 8.24 5.58
C LYS A 156 -5.39 7.12 6.12
N MET A 157 -5.28 6.00 5.39
CA MET A 157 -4.38 4.90 5.74
C MET A 157 -2.92 5.34 5.84
N ALA A 158 -2.41 6.03 4.81
CA ALA A 158 -1.04 6.53 4.79
C ALA A 158 -0.78 7.56 5.90
N TRP A 159 -1.76 8.44 6.18
CA TRP A 159 -1.67 9.43 7.24
C TRP A 159 -1.64 8.78 8.64
N ASP A 160 -2.51 7.80 8.87
CA ASP A 160 -2.56 7.08 10.14
C ASP A 160 -1.28 6.28 10.38
N GLU A 161 -0.78 5.57 9.35
CA GLU A 161 0.47 4.81 9.45
C GLU A 161 1.66 5.73 9.77
N LEU A 162 1.76 6.87 9.08
CA LEU A 162 2.79 7.88 9.33
C LEU A 162 2.77 8.36 10.79
N ASN A 163 1.60 8.78 11.27
CA ASN A 163 1.47 9.31 12.62
C ASN A 163 1.65 8.22 13.69
N LEU A 164 1.25 6.99 13.40
CA LEU A 164 1.48 5.85 14.29
C LEU A 164 2.97 5.53 14.41
N LEU A 165 3.67 5.36 13.28
CA LEU A 165 5.08 4.95 13.27
C LEU A 165 6.00 5.99 13.90
N LYS A 166 5.71 7.30 13.74
CA LYS A 166 6.53 8.35 14.38
C LYS A 166 6.37 8.37 15.91
N ASP A 167 5.19 7.99 16.41
CA ASP A 167 4.84 8.11 17.85
C ASP A 167 5.03 6.79 18.59
N LEU A 168 5.22 5.67 17.88
CA LEU A 168 5.54 4.38 18.47
C LEU A 168 6.88 4.47 19.23
N PRO A 169 6.94 3.96 20.47
CA PRO A 169 8.20 3.87 21.19
C PRO A 169 9.16 2.93 20.43
N PRO A 170 10.47 3.22 20.42
CA PRO A 170 11.45 2.35 19.78
C PRO A 170 11.33 0.91 20.28
N HIS A 171 11.10 -0.02 19.36
CA HIS A 171 10.92 -1.44 19.68
C HIS A 171 11.81 -2.31 18.79
N PRO A 172 12.53 -3.31 19.35
CA PRO A 172 13.46 -4.15 18.59
C PRO A 172 12.80 -5.05 17.54
N ASN A 173 11.48 -5.16 17.56
CA ASN A 173 10.68 -5.99 16.65
C ASN A 173 9.75 -5.17 15.72
N ILE A 174 9.94 -3.85 15.62
CA ILE A 174 9.20 -2.98 14.68
C ILE A 174 10.21 -2.32 13.74
N VAL A 175 9.89 -2.25 12.45
CA VAL A 175 10.74 -1.51 11.50
C VAL A 175 10.75 -0.02 11.87
N PRO A 176 11.92 0.60 12.10
CA PRO A 176 12.00 1.99 12.50
C PRO A 176 11.48 2.97 11.43
N PHE A 177 10.68 3.94 11.88
CA PHE A 177 10.44 5.19 11.17
C PHE A 177 11.76 5.95 10.95
N ASP A 178 11.92 6.59 9.79
CA ASP A 178 13.09 7.41 9.49
C ASP A 178 12.71 8.89 9.34
N ARG A 179 12.00 9.27 8.27
CA ARG A 179 11.71 10.67 7.94
C ARG A 179 10.39 10.88 7.22
N VAL A 180 9.83 12.07 7.36
CA VAL A 180 8.77 12.60 6.49
C VAL A 180 9.39 13.06 5.17
N VAL A 181 8.76 12.71 4.05
CA VAL A 181 9.20 13.14 2.72
C VAL A 181 8.35 14.32 2.26
N LEU A 182 9.03 15.41 1.93
CA LEU A 182 8.43 16.64 1.43
C LEU A 182 8.73 16.79 -0.05
N GLU A 183 7.75 17.24 -0.82
CA GLU A 183 8.04 17.72 -2.18
C GLU A 183 8.73 19.09 -2.15
N ASP A 184 9.52 19.35 -3.19
CA ASP A 184 10.53 20.39 -3.21
C ASP A 184 10.01 21.83 -3.34
N VAL A 185 8.77 22.04 -3.80
CA VAL A 185 8.26 23.37 -4.18
C VAL A 185 7.46 24.03 -3.06
N GLU A 186 6.42 23.36 -2.57
CA GLU A 186 5.51 23.88 -1.53
C GLU A 186 5.68 23.18 -0.17
N SER A 187 6.67 22.28 -0.05
CA SER A 187 6.94 21.48 1.15
C SER A 187 5.71 20.69 1.63
N ARG A 188 4.97 20.12 0.70
CA ARG A 188 3.84 19.23 1.01
C ARG A 188 4.30 17.83 1.38
N VAL A 189 3.60 17.22 2.33
CA VAL A 189 3.85 15.84 2.79
C VAL A 189 3.36 14.86 1.73
N ILE A 190 4.29 14.22 1.02
CA ILE A 190 3.98 13.27 -0.05
C ILE A 190 4.15 11.80 0.38
N GLY A 191 4.77 11.57 1.54
CA GLY A 191 5.00 10.24 2.08
C GLY A 191 5.99 10.25 3.23
N PHE A 192 6.54 9.08 3.53
CA PHE A 192 7.53 8.89 4.58
C PHE A 192 8.46 7.72 4.29
N THR A 193 9.54 7.63 5.04
CA THR A 193 10.55 6.59 4.90
C THR A 193 10.65 5.76 6.17
N THR A 194 10.91 4.47 5.99
CA THR A 194 11.31 3.55 7.06
C THR A 194 12.64 2.90 6.71
N LYS A 195 13.34 2.38 7.72
CA LYS A 195 14.60 1.66 7.50
C LYS A 195 14.37 0.47 6.54
N TYR A 196 15.17 0.38 5.48
CA TYR A 196 15.12 -0.79 4.60
C TYR A 196 15.81 -1.98 5.27
N ILE A 197 15.09 -3.11 5.35
CA ILE A 197 15.62 -4.37 5.87
C ILE A 197 15.85 -5.33 4.69
N PRO A 198 17.11 -5.71 4.40
CA PRO A 198 17.42 -6.57 3.27
C PRO A 198 17.02 -8.03 3.54
N GLY A 199 16.70 -8.77 2.48
CA GLY A 199 16.43 -10.21 2.54
C GLY A 199 14.98 -10.60 2.27
N GLY A 200 14.07 -9.63 2.15
CA GLY A 200 12.66 -9.86 1.84
C GLY A 200 11.86 -10.39 3.03
N THR A 201 10.60 -10.69 2.77
CA THR A 201 9.61 -11.07 3.79
C THR A 201 9.60 -12.57 4.06
N LEU A 202 9.01 -13.01 5.17
CA LEU A 202 8.90 -14.43 5.52
C LEU A 202 7.98 -15.23 4.58
N ASP A 203 7.16 -14.54 3.78
CA ASP A 203 6.38 -15.11 2.67
C ASP A 203 7.29 -15.67 1.56
N ASN A 204 8.27 -14.88 1.12
CA ASN A 204 9.09 -15.19 -0.06
C ASN A 204 10.48 -15.76 0.27
N THR A 205 10.74 -16.10 1.53
CA THR A 205 12.04 -16.61 1.98
C THR A 205 11.98 -18.05 2.46
N ASN A 206 13.03 -18.81 2.12
CA ASN A 206 13.23 -20.19 2.57
C ASN A 206 14.08 -20.28 3.86
N VAL A 207 14.25 -19.17 4.58
CA VAL A 207 15.03 -19.18 5.82
C VAL A 207 14.34 -20.08 6.86
N PRO A 208 15.10 -20.83 7.68
CA PRO A 208 14.53 -21.61 8.77
C PRO A 208 13.71 -20.71 9.69
N PHE A 209 12.48 -21.11 10.03
CA PHE A 209 11.68 -20.35 10.99
C PHE A 209 12.04 -20.76 12.41
N ARG A 210 12.37 -19.78 13.24
CA ARG A 210 12.88 -20.00 14.59
C ARG A 210 11.77 -19.91 15.63
N PHE A 211 11.84 -20.75 16.66
CA PHE A 211 10.92 -20.70 17.79
C PHE A 211 10.97 -19.34 18.51
N GLU A 212 12.16 -18.77 18.65
CA GLU A 212 12.36 -17.44 19.23
C GLU A 212 11.56 -16.35 18.48
N TRP A 213 11.42 -16.45 17.15
CA TRP A 213 10.67 -15.46 16.38
C TRP A 213 9.17 -15.51 16.64
N LEU A 214 8.62 -16.70 16.96
CA LEU A 214 7.24 -16.79 17.44
C LEU A 214 7.08 -16.08 18.79
N GLN A 215 8.03 -16.28 19.71
CA GLN A 215 7.99 -15.64 21.02
C GLN A 215 8.03 -14.11 20.88
N GLN A 216 8.99 -13.60 20.09
CA GLN A 216 9.11 -12.17 19.79
C GLN A 216 7.85 -11.59 19.15
N LEU A 217 7.20 -12.33 18.22
CA LEU A 217 5.96 -11.88 17.60
C LEU A 217 4.81 -11.82 18.60
N THR A 218 4.63 -12.83 19.45
CA THR A 218 3.58 -12.81 20.48
C THR A 218 3.80 -11.73 21.53
N GLU A 219 5.05 -11.50 21.94
CA GLU A 219 5.42 -10.42 22.87
C GLU A 219 5.13 -9.05 22.26
N LEU A 220 5.48 -8.85 20.99
CA LEU A 220 5.16 -7.61 20.27
C LEU A 220 3.65 -7.39 20.15
N VAL A 221 2.89 -8.43 19.80
CA VAL A 221 1.43 -8.33 19.70
C VAL A 221 0.82 -7.98 21.05
N ASP A 222 1.26 -8.59 22.15
CA ASP A 222 0.77 -8.23 23.48
C ASP A 222 1.16 -6.81 23.87
N PHE A 223 2.38 -6.37 23.57
CA PHE A 223 2.81 -5.00 23.77
C PHE A 223 1.89 -4.00 23.04
N LEU A 224 1.68 -4.20 21.74
CA LEU A 224 0.82 -3.34 20.92
C LEU A 224 -0.62 -3.36 21.45
N ASN A 225 -1.21 -4.55 21.60
CA ASN A 225 -2.62 -4.70 21.91
C ASN A 225 -2.95 -4.30 23.35
N LEU A 226 -2.14 -4.72 24.32
CA LEU A 226 -2.48 -4.64 25.74
C LEU A 226 -1.88 -3.43 26.44
N GLU A 227 -0.75 -2.90 25.96
CA GLU A 227 -0.13 -1.72 26.56
C GLU A 227 -0.48 -0.44 25.82
N LEU A 228 -0.42 -0.47 24.49
CA LEU A 228 -0.65 0.71 23.65
C LEU A 228 -2.07 0.79 23.07
N GLY A 229 -2.86 -0.28 23.15
CA GLY A 229 -4.20 -0.30 22.56
C GLY A 229 -4.18 -0.18 21.05
N ILE A 230 -3.14 -0.72 20.41
CA ILE A 230 -2.93 -0.74 18.95
C ILE A 230 -3.11 -2.17 18.46
N MET A 231 -3.89 -2.32 17.40
CA MET A 231 -4.05 -3.59 16.69
C MET A 231 -3.50 -3.41 15.28
N HIS A 232 -2.62 -4.28 14.82
CA HIS A 232 -2.03 -4.20 13.49
C HIS A 232 -3.06 -4.56 12.40
N GLN A 233 -3.96 -5.51 12.68
CA GLN A 233 -5.04 -5.97 11.78
C GLN A 233 -4.57 -6.61 10.47
N ASP A 234 -3.27 -6.90 10.33
CA ASP A 234 -2.72 -7.59 9.15
C ASP A 234 -1.43 -8.36 9.46
N ILE A 235 -1.40 -9.08 10.59
CA ILE A 235 -0.29 -9.97 10.91
C ILE A 235 -0.29 -11.14 9.91
N ALA A 236 0.71 -11.16 9.03
CA ALA A 236 0.87 -12.15 7.97
C ALA A 236 2.36 -12.35 7.61
N PRO A 237 2.77 -13.47 6.99
CA PRO A 237 4.15 -13.70 6.56
C PRO A 237 4.73 -12.61 5.66
N ARG A 238 3.88 -11.96 4.86
CA ARG A 238 4.27 -10.84 3.98
C ARG A 238 4.65 -9.57 4.73
N ASN A 239 4.21 -9.42 5.99
CA ASN A 239 4.47 -8.25 6.84
C ASN A 239 5.54 -8.52 7.90
N LEU A 240 6.29 -9.63 7.76
CA LEU A 240 7.35 -10.03 8.68
C LEU A 240 8.69 -10.09 7.95
N LEU A 241 9.70 -9.41 8.49
CA LEU A 241 11.07 -9.35 8.01
C LEU A 241 12.02 -9.97 9.03
N ILE A 242 13.20 -10.38 8.60
CA ILE A 242 14.28 -10.79 9.49
C ILE A 242 15.45 -9.82 9.34
N ASP A 243 15.76 -9.11 10.41
CA ASP A 243 17.01 -8.35 10.48
C ASP A 243 18.17 -9.33 10.65
N ARG A 244 19.06 -9.41 9.66
CA ARG A 244 20.19 -10.34 9.67
C ARG A 244 21.27 -9.96 10.68
N ASP A 245 21.36 -8.68 11.03
CA ASP A 245 22.42 -8.19 11.93
C ASP A 245 22.08 -8.56 13.38
N THR A 246 20.80 -8.44 13.74
CA THR A 246 20.31 -8.75 15.10
C THR A 246 19.66 -10.13 15.20
N ASN A 247 19.39 -10.77 14.06
CA ASN A 247 18.64 -12.02 13.94
C ASN A 247 17.25 -11.97 14.58
N LYS A 248 16.61 -10.80 14.57
CA LYS A 248 15.28 -10.56 15.15
C LYS A 248 14.21 -10.50 14.06
N ILE A 249 12.99 -10.90 14.42
CA ILE A 249 11.81 -10.66 13.58
C ILE A 249 11.40 -9.19 13.69
N LEU A 250 11.05 -8.58 12.57
CA LEU A 250 10.53 -7.22 12.50
C LEU A 250 9.15 -7.23 11.85
N LEU A 251 8.19 -6.55 12.47
CA LEU A 251 6.87 -6.25 11.93
C LEU A 251 6.90 -4.88 11.23
N PHE A 252 6.22 -4.79 10.09
CA PHE A 252 6.03 -3.55 9.33
C PHE A 252 4.67 -3.55 8.65
N ASP A 253 4.34 -2.43 8.01
CA ASP A 253 3.10 -2.23 7.25
C ASP A 253 1.85 -2.05 8.13
N PHE A 254 1.82 -0.91 8.84
CA PHE A 254 0.74 -0.59 9.79
C PHE A 254 -0.41 0.20 9.14
N ASP A 255 -0.60 0.09 7.83
CA ASP A 255 -1.62 0.82 7.05
C ASP A 255 -3.08 0.45 7.46
N TRP A 256 -3.26 -0.79 7.92
CA TRP A 256 -4.50 -1.31 8.50
C TRP A 256 -4.62 -1.12 10.00
N ALA A 257 -3.65 -0.53 10.69
CA ALA A 257 -3.68 -0.47 12.14
C ALA A 257 -4.94 0.23 12.68
N ALA A 258 -5.36 -0.18 13.86
CA ALA A 258 -6.38 0.48 14.69
C ALA A 258 -5.77 0.95 16.00
N CYS A 259 -6.37 1.99 16.57
CA CYS A 259 -6.08 2.44 17.93
C CYS A 259 -7.37 2.62 18.72
N GLY A 260 -7.52 1.83 19.78
CA GLY A 260 -8.79 1.70 20.49
C GLY A 260 -9.93 1.35 19.53
N ARG A 261 -10.99 2.16 19.51
CA ARG A 261 -12.12 1.97 18.59
C ARG A 261 -11.88 2.56 17.19
N ASN A 262 -10.88 3.40 17.04
CA ASN A 262 -10.62 4.05 15.77
C ASN A 262 -10.10 3.03 14.77
N ARG A 263 -10.78 2.92 13.61
CA ARG A 263 -10.48 1.97 12.52
C ARG A 263 -10.44 0.49 12.91
N LEU A 264 -10.97 0.12 14.07
CA LEU A 264 -11.10 -1.27 14.45
C LEU A 264 -12.13 -1.96 13.54
N LEU A 265 -11.69 -2.95 12.78
CA LEU A 265 -12.52 -3.70 11.84
C LEU A 265 -12.94 -5.03 12.47
N ASP A 266 -14.21 -5.40 12.23
CA ASP A 266 -14.73 -6.67 12.71
C ASP A 266 -13.99 -7.84 12.04
N GLY A 267 -13.60 -8.85 12.84
CA GLY A 267 -12.86 -10.02 12.38
C GLY A 267 -11.38 -9.80 12.06
N ARG A 268 -10.82 -8.59 12.20
CA ARG A 268 -9.38 -8.33 12.00
C ARG A 268 -8.60 -8.27 13.31
N ASP A 269 -8.50 -9.41 13.97
CA ASP A 269 -7.83 -9.54 15.27
C ASP A 269 -6.39 -10.07 15.13
N ASP A 270 -5.42 -9.43 15.81
CA ASP A 270 -4.00 -9.81 15.73
C ASP A 270 -3.73 -11.20 16.29
N VAL A 271 -4.50 -11.65 17.29
CA VAL A 271 -4.35 -13.00 17.87
C VAL A 271 -4.69 -14.05 16.80
N THR A 272 -5.79 -13.85 16.09
CA THR A 272 -6.18 -14.65 14.93
C THR A 272 -5.10 -14.57 13.85
N GLY A 273 -4.59 -13.39 13.54
CA GLY A 273 -3.50 -13.19 12.58
C GLY A 273 -2.24 -14.00 12.91
N VAL A 274 -1.81 -14.04 14.17
CA VAL A 274 -0.66 -14.86 14.62
C VAL A 274 -0.90 -16.35 14.40
N VAL A 275 -2.11 -16.85 14.70
CA VAL A 275 -2.47 -18.27 14.51
C VAL A 275 -2.36 -18.69 13.05
N PHE A 276 -2.98 -17.92 12.15
CA PHE A 276 -2.93 -18.20 10.70
C PHE A 276 -1.52 -18.02 10.15
N THR A 277 -0.80 -16.99 10.58
CA THR A 277 0.60 -16.75 10.20
C THR A 277 1.50 -17.92 10.56
N LEU A 278 1.42 -18.42 11.80
CA LEU A 278 2.25 -19.55 12.23
C LEU A 278 1.93 -20.81 11.44
N TYR A 279 0.64 -21.08 11.20
CA TYR A 279 0.20 -22.21 10.40
C TYR A 279 0.76 -22.14 8.97
N GLU A 280 0.62 -20.98 8.31
CA GLU A 280 1.13 -20.76 6.96
C GLU A 280 2.66 -20.89 6.89
N LEU A 281 3.38 -20.34 7.86
CA LEU A 281 4.85 -20.43 7.91
C LEU A 281 5.34 -21.88 8.04
N ILE A 282 4.68 -22.71 8.86
CA ILE A 282 5.07 -24.11 9.08
C ILE A 282 4.65 -25.01 7.92
N THR A 283 3.42 -24.83 7.43
CA THR A 283 2.78 -25.78 6.50
C THR A 283 2.83 -25.35 5.04
N LYS A 284 3.14 -24.09 4.75
CA LYS A 284 3.04 -23.48 3.41
C LYS A 284 1.64 -23.63 2.79
N ASP A 285 0.62 -23.89 3.61
CA ASP A 285 -0.77 -24.01 3.18
C ASP A 285 -1.43 -22.62 3.20
N THR A 286 -1.67 -22.08 2.00
CA THR A 286 -2.24 -20.74 1.80
C THR A 286 -3.75 -20.78 1.55
N ARG A 287 -4.45 -21.91 1.75
CA ARG A 287 -5.89 -22.02 1.46
C ARG A 287 -6.76 -21.03 2.23
N PHE A 288 -6.26 -20.52 3.35
CA PHE A 288 -6.98 -19.56 4.19
C PHE A 288 -6.73 -18.10 3.79
N THR A 289 -5.71 -17.80 2.97
CA THR A 289 -5.36 -16.42 2.63
C THR A 289 -6.42 -15.71 1.78
N SER A 290 -7.20 -16.48 1.01
CA SER A 290 -8.31 -15.97 0.19
C SER A 290 -9.65 -15.90 0.94
N ILE A 291 -9.71 -16.36 2.19
CA ILE A 291 -10.94 -16.32 2.98
C ILE A 291 -11.07 -14.93 3.59
N PRO A 292 -12.22 -14.24 3.42
CA PRO A 292 -12.43 -12.94 4.04
C PRO A 292 -12.24 -12.97 5.56
N HIS A 293 -11.64 -11.93 6.12
CA HIS A 293 -11.28 -11.88 7.54
C HIS A 293 -12.48 -12.05 8.49
N TRP A 294 -13.66 -11.54 8.14
CA TRP A 294 -14.89 -11.74 8.91
C TRP A 294 -15.41 -13.19 8.92
N ASN A 295 -14.88 -14.06 8.06
CA ASN A 295 -15.18 -15.49 8.02
C ASN A 295 -14.08 -16.34 8.68
N LEU A 296 -12.96 -15.75 9.07
CA LEU A 296 -11.87 -16.48 9.70
C LEU A 296 -12.22 -16.77 11.17
N ASN A 297 -12.03 -18.02 11.57
CA ASN A 297 -12.07 -18.44 12.96
C ASN A 297 -10.79 -19.22 13.27
N ILE A 298 -10.18 -18.92 14.41
CA ILE A 298 -9.04 -19.64 15.00
C ILE A 298 -9.25 -21.17 15.00
N ASP A 299 -10.48 -21.64 15.22
CA ASP A 299 -10.81 -23.08 15.25
C ASP A 299 -10.53 -23.78 13.91
N MET A 300 -10.56 -23.06 12.78
CA MET A 300 -10.26 -23.60 11.45
C MET A 300 -8.84 -24.14 11.37
N VAL A 301 -7.91 -23.54 12.11
CA VAL A 301 -6.50 -23.94 12.17
C VAL A 301 -6.23 -24.83 13.39
N GLN A 302 -6.80 -24.49 14.55
CA GLN A 302 -6.55 -25.25 15.78
C GLN A 302 -7.12 -26.66 15.77
N SER A 303 -8.26 -26.88 15.10
CA SER A 303 -8.89 -28.21 14.98
C SER A 303 -8.09 -29.18 14.11
N ILE A 304 -7.11 -28.69 13.33
CA ILE A 304 -6.24 -29.52 12.50
C ILE A 304 -5.28 -30.30 13.40
N SER A 305 -5.48 -31.62 13.46
CA SER A 305 -4.73 -32.52 14.36
C SER A 305 -3.24 -32.59 14.06
N VAL A 306 -2.85 -32.51 12.78
CA VAL A 306 -1.45 -32.61 12.35
C VAL A 306 -1.12 -31.44 11.43
N TRP A 307 -0.09 -30.67 11.78
CA TRP A 307 0.47 -29.64 10.90
C TRP A 307 1.67 -30.24 10.15
N THR A 308 1.51 -30.42 8.84
CA THR A 308 2.59 -30.94 7.98
C THR A 308 3.73 -29.94 7.93
N ARG A 309 4.94 -30.34 8.33
CA ARG A 309 6.12 -29.49 8.28
C ARG A 309 6.64 -29.36 6.84
N ASN A 310 6.37 -28.24 6.19
CA ASN A 310 6.85 -27.90 4.84
C ASN A 310 7.87 -26.74 4.82
N ARG A 311 8.35 -26.33 5.99
CA ARG A 311 9.45 -25.37 6.17
C ARG A 311 10.49 -25.94 7.14
N GLU A 312 11.75 -25.56 6.97
CA GLU A 312 12.78 -25.84 7.96
C GLU A 312 12.50 -25.08 9.26
N LEU A 313 12.60 -25.77 10.39
CA LEU A 313 12.35 -25.22 11.73
C LEU A 313 13.54 -25.55 12.64
N ASP A 314 13.84 -24.67 13.59
CA ASP A 314 14.86 -24.92 14.61
C ASP A 314 14.38 -25.83 15.77
N SER A 315 13.09 -26.17 15.78
CA SER A 315 12.42 -26.93 16.81
C SER A 315 11.26 -27.76 16.22
N ASP A 316 10.76 -28.73 16.97
CA ASP A 316 9.60 -29.53 16.57
C ASP A 316 8.31 -28.71 16.51
N VAL A 317 7.44 -29.03 15.56
CA VAL A 317 6.11 -28.39 15.38
C VAL A 317 5.28 -28.42 16.67
N SER A 318 5.42 -29.48 17.48
CA SER A 318 4.73 -29.59 18.78
C SER A 318 5.13 -28.48 19.75
N LYS A 319 6.39 -28.04 19.74
CA LYS A 319 6.88 -26.95 20.60
C LYS A 319 6.22 -25.63 20.23
N PHE A 320 6.15 -25.31 18.94
CA PHE A 320 5.44 -24.13 18.42
C PHE A 320 3.95 -24.17 18.79
N ARG A 321 3.28 -25.31 18.58
CA ARG A 321 1.85 -25.46 18.87
C ARG A 321 1.54 -25.36 20.36
N ASN A 322 2.34 -25.98 21.22
CA ASN A 322 2.14 -25.91 22.67
C ASN A 322 2.27 -24.47 23.17
N PHE A 323 3.33 -23.76 22.74
CA PHE A 323 3.50 -22.35 23.09
C PHE A 323 2.34 -21.48 22.61
N LEU A 324 1.90 -21.66 21.35
CA LEU A 324 0.74 -20.93 20.82
C LEU A 324 -0.52 -21.19 21.66
N ASN A 325 -0.79 -22.44 22.02
CA ASN A 325 -1.96 -22.81 22.81
C ASN A 325 -1.93 -22.19 24.21
N ASP A 326 -0.76 -22.19 24.86
CA ASP A 326 -0.58 -21.58 26.18
C ASP A 326 -0.81 -20.07 26.12
N TRP A 327 -0.22 -19.39 25.13
CA TRP A 327 -0.43 -17.95 24.90
C TRP A 327 -1.91 -17.62 24.66
N LEU A 328 -2.60 -18.42 23.84
CA LEU A 328 -4.03 -18.24 23.58
C LEU A 328 -4.90 -18.48 24.81
N ALA A 329 -4.53 -19.42 25.67
CA ALA A 329 -5.24 -19.66 26.92
C ALA A 329 -5.15 -18.43 27.84
N THR A 330 -3.97 -17.81 27.94
CA THR A 330 -3.77 -16.55 28.67
C THR A 330 -4.59 -15.41 28.07
N ARG A 331 -4.60 -15.28 26.74
CA ARG A 331 -5.42 -14.24 26.06
C ARG A 331 -6.92 -14.40 26.31
N LYS A 332 -7.41 -15.64 26.40
CA LYS A 332 -8.82 -15.93 26.70
C LYS A 332 -9.21 -15.61 28.14
N SER A 333 -8.31 -15.81 29.11
CA SER A 333 -8.59 -15.50 30.52
C SER A 333 -8.61 -13.99 30.82
N ASP A 334 -7.90 -13.20 30.02
CA ASP A 334 -7.60 -11.80 30.32
C ASP A 334 -8.62 -10.79 29.78
N GLY A 335 -9.74 -11.26 29.19
CA GLY A 335 -10.77 -10.37 28.63
C GLY A 335 -10.26 -9.52 27.46
N GLY A 336 -9.48 -10.12 26.56
CA GLY A 336 -8.61 -9.45 25.57
C GLY A 336 -9.14 -8.17 24.93
N LEU A 337 -10.37 -8.14 24.42
CA LEU A 337 -10.95 -6.93 23.79
C LEU A 337 -11.19 -5.80 24.80
N GLU A 338 -11.70 -6.11 25.98
CA GLU A 338 -11.90 -5.12 27.04
C GLU A 338 -10.56 -4.53 27.47
N ARG A 339 -9.53 -5.38 27.61
CA ARG A 339 -8.19 -4.92 27.97
C ARG A 339 -7.56 -4.05 26.88
N TYR A 340 -7.71 -4.41 25.60
CA TYR A 340 -7.28 -3.60 24.46
C TYR A 340 -7.93 -2.21 24.46
N LEU A 341 -9.25 -2.16 24.61
CA LEU A 341 -10.01 -0.90 24.63
C LEU A 341 -9.67 -0.01 25.83
N ASN A 342 -9.14 -0.58 26.91
CA ASN A 342 -8.74 0.12 28.13
C ASN A 342 -7.22 0.12 28.35
N ALA A 343 -6.42 -0.03 27.28
CA ALA A 343 -4.96 -0.03 27.36
C ALA A 343 -4.44 1.28 28.00
N ARG A 344 -3.40 1.16 28.83
CA ARG A 344 -2.96 2.25 29.72
C ARG A 344 -2.26 3.39 29.01
N ASN A 345 -1.58 3.09 27.90
CA ASN A 345 -0.72 4.03 27.18
C ASN A 345 -1.23 4.25 25.76
N GLN A 346 -2.54 4.43 25.58
CA GLN A 346 -3.14 4.67 24.28
C GLN A 346 -2.56 5.91 23.61
N LEU A 347 -2.11 5.74 22.37
CA LEU A 347 -1.65 6.85 21.54
C LEU A 347 -2.85 7.62 21.00
N THR A 348 -2.70 8.95 20.85
CA THR A 348 -3.71 9.78 20.20
C THR A 348 -3.36 9.92 18.72
N TRP A 349 -4.33 9.71 17.84
CA TRP A 349 -4.12 9.86 16.41
C TRP A 349 -4.72 11.19 15.94
N PRO A 350 -3.94 12.04 15.26
CA PRO A 350 -4.49 13.23 14.65
C PRO A 350 -5.39 12.84 13.47
N ASP A 351 -6.48 13.58 13.30
CA ASP A 351 -7.27 13.48 12.08
C ASP A 351 -6.44 13.92 10.87
N LEU A 352 -6.79 13.40 9.69
CA LEU A 352 -6.19 13.87 8.45
C LEU A 352 -6.72 15.28 8.19
N PRO A 353 -5.87 16.32 8.09
CA PRO A 353 -6.34 17.67 7.82
C PRO A 353 -7.01 17.75 6.45
N THR A 354 -8.03 18.58 6.32
CA THR A 354 -8.61 18.91 5.01
C THR A 354 -7.66 19.84 4.27
N ALA A 355 -7.18 19.43 3.10
CA ALA A 355 -6.33 20.27 2.26
C ALA A 355 -7.08 21.52 1.80
N SER A 356 -6.52 22.71 2.05
CA SER A 356 -7.13 23.99 1.68
C SER A 356 -7.34 24.14 0.18
N ASP A 357 -6.53 23.45 -0.62
CA ASP A 357 -6.68 23.38 -2.07
C ASP A 357 -8.08 22.94 -2.48
N TYR A 358 -8.70 22.01 -1.75
CA TYR A 358 -10.03 21.54 -2.10
C TYR A 358 -11.10 22.63 -1.98
N ASN A 359 -10.83 23.75 -1.30
CA ASN A 359 -11.76 24.88 -1.21
C ASN A 359 -11.77 25.78 -2.45
N ILE A 360 -10.88 25.58 -3.42
CA ILE A 360 -10.85 26.37 -4.66
C ILE A 360 -12.02 25.96 -5.57
N PRO A 361 -12.93 26.88 -5.93
CA PRO A 361 -14.07 26.55 -6.78
C PRO A 361 -13.67 26.25 -8.24
N PHE A 362 -14.35 25.27 -8.85
CA PHE A 362 -14.21 24.94 -10.26
C PHE A 362 -15.56 24.60 -10.90
N GLU A 363 -15.63 24.73 -12.24
CA GLU A 363 -16.83 24.40 -13.01
C GLU A 363 -16.91 22.87 -13.16
N LEU A 364 -17.97 22.25 -12.64
CA LEU A 364 -18.23 20.82 -12.77
C LEU A 364 -18.84 20.48 -14.14
N GLY A 365 -19.54 21.45 -14.72
CA GLY A 365 -20.28 21.31 -15.97
C GLY A 365 -21.32 22.41 -16.09
N LYS A 366 -22.29 22.22 -16.99
CA LYS A 366 -23.39 23.16 -17.21
C LYS A 366 -24.73 22.50 -16.90
N ASN A 367 -25.67 23.27 -16.38
CA ASN A 367 -27.05 22.80 -16.21
C ASN A 367 -27.78 22.73 -17.56
N SER A 368 -29.05 22.30 -17.54
CA SER A 368 -29.89 22.21 -18.75
C SER A 368 -30.09 23.56 -19.46
N ASP A 369 -29.93 24.67 -18.74
CA ASP A 369 -30.07 26.03 -19.26
C ASP A 369 -28.73 26.60 -19.78
N GLY A 370 -27.65 25.82 -19.72
CA GLY A 370 -26.31 26.21 -20.16
C GLY A 370 -25.52 27.05 -19.15
N GLU A 371 -26.03 27.23 -17.93
CA GLU A 371 -25.33 27.96 -16.88
C GLU A 371 -24.28 27.07 -16.18
N PRO A 372 -23.09 27.62 -15.86
CA PRO A 372 -22.05 26.88 -15.16
C PRO A 372 -22.47 26.45 -13.75
N ILE A 373 -22.23 25.17 -13.43
CA ILE A 373 -22.38 24.61 -12.08
C ILE A 373 -21.00 24.65 -11.42
N TRP A 374 -20.89 25.40 -10.33
CA TRP A 374 -19.66 25.53 -9.55
C TRP A 374 -19.64 24.57 -8.36
N THR A 375 -18.50 23.95 -8.09
CA THR A 375 -18.29 23.09 -6.93
C THR A 375 -16.89 23.26 -6.33
N THR A 376 -16.65 22.63 -5.18
CA THR A 376 -15.36 22.49 -4.50
C THR A 376 -15.11 21.01 -4.22
N GLY A 377 -13.90 20.64 -3.77
CA GLY A 377 -13.55 19.25 -3.45
C GLY A 377 -12.74 18.53 -4.53
N PRO A 378 -12.74 17.17 -4.51
CA PRO A 378 -11.98 16.34 -5.44
C PRO A 378 -12.24 16.68 -6.91
N ARG A 379 -11.18 16.62 -7.72
CA ARG A 379 -11.18 17.00 -9.14
C ARG A 379 -10.02 16.34 -9.88
N PHE A 380 -10.03 16.43 -11.20
CA PHE A 380 -8.89 16.00 -12.01
C PHE A 380 -7.73 16.99 -11.92
N ARG A 381 -6.52 16.47 -12.16
CA ARG A 381 -5.28 17.24 -12.20
C ARG A 381 -5.37 18.40 -13.21
N ARG A 382 -5.90 18.15 -14.41
CA ARG A 382 -6.09 19.21 -15.43
C ARG A 382 -6.90 20.40 -14.89
N THR A 383 -7.99 20.14 -14.18
CA THR A 383 -8.84 21.18 -13.60
C THR A 383 -8.12 21.95 -12.50
N ALA A 384 -7.33 21.27 -11.67
CA ALA A 384 -6.50 21.92 -10.66
C ALA A 384 -5.44 22.83 -11.31
N MET A 385 -4.77 22.37 -12.37
CA MET A 385 -3.79 23.15 -13.12
C MET A 385 -4.41 24.37 -13.80
N GLU A 386 -5.60 24.26 -14.38
CA GLU A 386 -6.35 25.40 -14.94
C GLU A 386 -6.68 26.48 -13.89
N LYS A 387 -6.87 26.07 -12.63
CA LYS A 387 -7.04 26.99 -11.50
C LYS A 387 -5.73 27.52 -10.92
N GLY A 388 -4.59 27.20 -11.56
CA GLY A 388 -3.26 27.64 -11.14
C GLY A 388 -2.76 26.93 -9.88
N GLN A 389 -3.34 25.78 -9.53
CA GLN A 389 -2.88 25.01 -8.38
C GLN A 389 -1.64 24.21 -8.73
N TYR A 390 -0.71 24.15 -7.78
CA TYR A 390 0.44 23.29 -7.89
C TYR A 390 0.01 21.82 -7.84
N CYS A 391 0.47 21.06 -8.82
CA CYS A 391 0.26 19.62 -8.91
C CYS A 391 1.62 18.93 -8.88
N PHE A 392 1.81 18.04 -7.90
CA PHE A 392 3.02 17.23 -7.84
C PHE A 392 2.99 16.15 -8.95
N HIS A 393 4.08 16.02 -9.70
CA HIS A 393 4.18 15.10 -10.83
C HIS A 393 4.94 13.84 -10.40
N TRP A 394 4.22 12.73 -10.33
CA TRP A 394 4.80 11.43 -9.98
C TRP A 394 5.39 10.69 -11.18
N GLU A 395 5.05 11.11 -12.40
CA GLU A 395 5.36 10.33 -13.59
C GLU A 395 6.84 10.01 -13.74
N ARG A 396 7.12 8.75 -14.03
CA ARG A 396 8.48 8.23 -14.18
C ARG A 396 8.58 7.21 -15.31
N PRO A 397 9.78 6.99 -15.87
CA PRO A 397 9.99 5.95 -16.89
C PRO A 397 9.68 4.54 -16.34
N PRO A 398 9.26 3.59 -17.19
CA PRO A 398 9.06 2.21 -16.79
C PRO A 398 10.37 1.55 -16.37
N GLN A 399 10.34 0.71 -15.33
CA GLN A 399 11.52 0.02 -14.81
C GLN A 399 11.91 -1.17 -15.70
N SER A 400 10.95 -1.76 -16.41
CA SER A 400 11.06 -3.00 -17.20
C SER A 400 11.91 -2.92 -18.48
N ASN A 401 12.53 -1.77 -18.80
CA ASN A 401 13.67 -1.72 -19.71
C ASN A 401 14.91 -2.52 -19.21
N LEU A 402 14.82 -3.15 -18.04
CA LEU A 402 15.87 -3.93 -17.39
C LEU A 402 16.03 -5.40 -17.83
N LEU A 403 15.15 -5.98 -18.67
CA LEU A 403 15.40 -7.32 -19.23
C LEU A 403 16.26 -7.33 -20.51
N ASN A 404 16.32 -6.23 -21.26
CA ASN A 404 17.13 -6.14 -22.48
C ASN A 404 18.61 -5.82 -22.22
N LYS A 405 18.97 -5.37 -21.00
CA LYS A 405 20.38 -5.23 -20.57
C LYS A 405 20.95 -6.47 -19.87
N ALA A 406 20.12 -7.38 -19.37
CA ALA A 406 20.56 -8.64 -18.79
C ALA A 406 20.92 -9.71 -19.84
N LYS A 407 20.45 -9.57 -21.10
CA LYS A 407 20.85 -10.44 -22.22
C LYS A 407 22.06 -9.95 -23.02
N SER A 408 22.53 -8.72 -22.79
CA SER A 408 23.69 -8.12 -23.48
C SER A 408 24.98 -8.15 -22.66
N GLY A 409 24.98 -8.83 -21.51
CA GLY A 409 26.14 -9.06 -20.65
C GLY A 409 26.47 -10.54 -20.45
N MET A 410 26.33 -11.38 -21.48
CA MET A 410 27.04 -12.66 -21.54
C MET A 410 28.38 -12.44 -22.25
N HIS A 411 29.45 -12.29 -21.47
CA HIS A 411 30.79 -12.75 -21.78
C HIS A 411 31.59 -13.02 -20.51
#